data_AF-A0A9J6EJD4-F1
#
_entry.id   AF-A0A9J6EJD4-F1
#
_cell.length_a   1.000
_cell.length_b   1.000
_cell.length_c   1.000
_cell.angle_alpha   90.00
_cell.angle_beta   90.00
_cell.angle_gamma   90.00
#
_symmetry.space_group_name_H-M   'P 1'
#
loop_
_entity.id
_entity.type
_entity.pdbx_description
1 polymer ?
#
loop_
_entity_poly.entity_id
_entity_poly.type
_entity_poly.pdbx_seq_one_letter_code
_entity_poly.pdbx_strand_id
1 'polypeptide(L)'
;MEYQLDKPLVFFLKRDLECLVRKLLARFVKCSVLSASTGVVSMLKMDVADPDNHVSSEKVDAEQVLKAAKVSAKDVFAFRMDCKRFLVSTTKKILEKSPLTYHLVRNLSSLDSRQMASKPDDCLAGFRKVLDALIAVGRLGEHERDSVLGEYTELLQEKKHNLRQFDKHTLGLDEFYLELLKSDLSYMHLWKVIRLLLILSHGCATVEKRLQRQPPGLCRKR
;
A
#
# COMPACT_ATOMS: atom_id res chain seq x y z
N MET A 1 8.08 0.86 13.75
CA MET A 1 7.08 0.30 12.82
C MET A 1 6.08 1.40 12.50
N GLU A 2 6.17 2.02 11.33
CA GLU A 2 5.38 3.21 10.95
C GLU A 2 3.86 2.91 10.95
N TYR A 3 3.46 1.72 10.48
CA TYR A 3 2.06 1.27 10.40
C TYR A 3 1.43 0.77 11.71
N GLN A 4 2.16 0.77 12.82
CA GLN A 4 1.62 0.42 14.15
C GLN A 4 1.19 1.66 14.96
N LEU A 5 1.37 2.85 14.41
CA LEU A 5 0.97 4.12 15.02
C LEU A 5 -0.55 4.32 14.90
N ASP A 6 -1.16 5.06 15.83
CA ASP A 6 -2.60 5.40 15.80
C ASP A 6 -2.95 6.46 14.74
N LYS A 7 -2.23 6.48 13.61
CA LYS A 7 -2.46 7.36 12.45
C LYS A 7 -3.11 6.57 11.32
N PRO A 8 -4.02 7.17 10.54
CA PRO A 8 -4.75 6.44 9.51
C PRO A 8 -3.90 6.30 8.24
N LEU A 9 -2.92 5.39 8.26
CA LEU A 9 -1.90 5.26 7.22
C LEU A 9 -2.34 4.39 6.00
N VAL A 10 -3.56 3.83 6.04
CA VAL A 10 -4.07 2.95 4.97
C VAL A 10 -4.07 3.60 3.58
N PHE A 11 -4.22 4.92 3.51
CA PHE A 11 -4.21 5.67 2.24
C PHE A 11 -2.84 5.67 1.56
N PHE A 12 -1.76 5.48 2.33
CA PHE A 12 -0.39 5.36 1.81
C PHE A 12 0.00 3.92 1.50
N LEU A 13 -0.75 2.93 2.02
CA LEU A 13 -0.41 1.51 1.99
C LEU A 13 -0.17 0.98 0.58
N LYS A 14 -0.95 1.44 -0.40
CA LYS A 14 -0.77 1.05 -1.80
C LYS A 14 0.65 1.33 -2.29
N ARG A 15 1.09 2.57 -2.13
CA ARG A 15 2.38 3.06 -2.63
C ARG A 15 3.53 2.40 -1.91
N ASP A 16 3.42 2.27 -0.60
CA ASP A 16 4.51 1.75 0.22
C ASP A 16 4.71 0.24 -0.01
N LEU A 17 3.62 -0.52 -0.14
CA LEU A 17 3.69 -1.93 -0.53
C LEU A 17 4.15 -2.11 -1.98
N GLU A 18 3.69 -1.27 -2.91
CA GLU A 18 4.17 -1.32 -4.30
C GLU A 18 5.69 -1.07 -4.36
N CYS A 19 6.18 -0.06 -3.64
CA CYS A 19 7.60 0.25 -3.55
C CYS A 19 8.39 -0.92 -2.94
N LEU A 20 7.90 -1.51 -1.84
CA LEU A 20 8.53 -2.64 -1.17
C LEU A 20 8.61 -3.86 -2.10
N VAL A 21 7.50 -4.20 -2.76
CA VAL A 21 7.44 -5.34 -3.69
C VAL A 21 8.34 -5.12 -4.89
N ARG A 22 8.33 -3.92 -5.50
CA ARG A 22 9.24 -3.61 -6.62
C ARG A 22 10.71 -3.72 -6.22
N LYS A 23 11.08 -3.26 -5.02
CA LYS A 23 12.44 -3.41 -4.48
C LYS A 23 12.83 -4.87 -4.25
N LEU A 24 11.89 -5.72 -3.83
CA LEU A 24 12.14 -7.16 -3.69
C LEU A 24 12.33 -7.82 -5.05
N LEU A 25 11.43 -7.56 -5.99
CA LEU A 25 11.49 -8.11 -7.35
C LEU A 25 12.77 -7.71 -8.07
N ALA A 26 13.22 -6.46 -7.93
CA ALA A 26 14.47 -5.96 -8.53
C ALA A 26 15.73 -6.75 -8.13
N ARG A 27 15.68 -7.54 -7.04
CA ARG A 27 16.82 -8.36 -6.59
C ARG A 27 17.00 -9.65 -7.39
N PHE A 28 15.96 -10.13 -8.08
CA PHE A 28 16.02 -11.43 -8.76
C PHE A 28 15.28 -11.48 -10.11
N VAL A 29 14.46 -10.49 -10.46
CA VAL A 29 13.73 -10.39 -11.73
C VAL A 29 14.45 -9.46 -12.70
N LYS A 30 14.48 -9.80 -14.00
CA LYS A 30 15.08 -9.00 -15.06
C LYS A 30 14.43 -7.61 -15.15
N CYS A 31 15.23 -6.57 -15.40
CA CYS A 31 14.72 -5.21 -15.56
C CYS A 31 13.69 -5.08 -16.70
N SER A 32 13.84 -5.84 -17.79
CA SER A 32 12.89 -5.85 -18.91
C SER A 32 11.49 -6.32 -18.52
N VAL A 33 11.42 -7.28 -17.60
CA VAL A 33 10.14 -7.82 -17.09
C VAL A 33 9.50 -6.83 -16.11
N LEU A 34 10.32 -6.16 -15.29
CA LEU A 34 9.84 -5.17 -14.33
C LEU A 34 9.34 -3.90 -14.99
N SER A 35 10.00 -3.44 -16.06
CA SER A 35 9.57 -2.26 -16.82
C SER A 35 8.27 -2.50 -17.59
N ALA A 36 8.04 -3.73 -18.05
CA ALA A 36 6.79 -4.13 -18.69
C ALA A 36 5.60 -4.12 -17.71
N SER A 37 5.84 -4.36 -16.42
CA SER A 37 4.79 -4.31 -15.38
C SER A 37 4.65 -2.91 -14.77
N THR A 38 3.95 -2.03 -15.48
CA THR A 38 3.73 -0.64 -15.09
C THR A 38 2.68 -0.48 -13.97
N GLY A 39 1.73 -1.41 -13.83
CA GLY A 39 0.64 -1.31 -12.84
C GLY A 39 0.77 -2.25 -11.64
N VAL A 40 0.12 -1.88 -10.52
CA VAL A 40 0.00 -2.76 -9.33
C VAL A 40 -0.66 -4.09 -9.69
N VAL A 41 -1.65 -4.08 -10.59
CA VAL A 41 -2.40 -5.30 -10.96
C VAL A 41 -1.53 -6.25 -11.79
N SER A 42 -0.76 -5.73 -12.74
CA SER A 42 0.18 -6.56 -13.51
C SER A 42 1.29 -7.10 -12.61
N MET A 43 1.75 -6.31 -11.64
CA MET A 43 2.76 -6.73 -10.67
C MET A 43 2.26 -7.88 -9.78
N LEU A 44 1.00 -7.82 -9.32
CA LEU A 44 0.39 -8.88 -8.50
C LEU A 44 0.14 -10.19 -9.27
N LYS A 45 -0.03 -10.11 -10.60
CA LYS A 45 -0.28 -11.26 -11.47
C LYS A 45 1.01 -11.85 -12.07
N MET A 46 2.16 -11.25 -11.81
CA MET A 46 3.44 -11.69 -12.35
C MET A 46 3.78 -13.09 -11.82
N ASP A 47 4.14 -14.01 -12.72
CA ASP A 47 4.73 -15.27 -12.30
C ASP A 47 6.20 -15.03 -11.90
N VAL A 48 6.39 -14.82 -10.61
CA VAL A 48 7.70 -14.61 -10.01
C VAL A 48 8.52 -15.90 -9.89
N ALA A 49 7.91 -17.07 -10.09
CA ALA A 49 8.60 -18.35 -10.01
C ALA A 49 9.20 -18.77 -11.35
N ASP A 50 8.74 -18.19 -12.46
CA ASP A 50 9.23 -18.45 -13.80
C ASP A 50 10.73 -18.08 -13.94
N PRO A 51 11.62 -19.06 -14.17
CA PRO A 51 13.06 -18.85 -14.31
C PRO A 51 13.44 -17.92 -15.47
N ASP A 52 12.62 -17.87 -16.54
CA ASP A 52 12.90 -17.02 -17.70
C ASP A 52 12.80 -15.54 -17.36
N ASN A 53 12.07 -15.21 -16.29
CA ASN A 53 11.97 -13.85 -15.79
C ASN A 53 13.15 -13.46 -14.88
N HIS A 54 14.01 -14.40 -14.50
CA HIS A 54 15.03 -14.16 -13.46
C HIS A 54 16.37 -13.68 -14.02
N VAL A 55 17.08 -12.89 -13.22
CA VAL A 55 18.52 -12.66 -13.45
C VAL A 55 19.33 -13.92 -13.13
N SER A 56 20.54 -14.00 -13.69
CA SER A 56 21.51 -15.05 -13.34
C SER A 56 21.75 -15.05 -11.82
N SER A 57 21.87 -16.25 -11.24
CA SER A 57 22.11 -16.45 -9.80
C SER A 57 23.39 -15.79 -9.30
N GLU A 58 24.31 -15.43 -10.21
CA GLU A 58 25.53 -14.68 -9.90
C GLU A 58 25.29 -13.22 -9.53
N LYS A 59 24.14 -12.65 -9.93
CA LYS A 59 23.77 -11.25 -9.69
C LYS A 59 22.88 -11.06 -8.46
N VAL A 60 22.57 -12.13 -7.73
CA VAL A 60 21.79 -12.05 -6.49
C VAL A 60 22.69 -11.50 -5.39
N ASP A 61 22.32 -10.32 -4.87
CA ASP A 61 23.12 -9.51 -3.97
C ASP A 61 23.29 -10.18 -2.59
N ALA A 62 24.35 -10.96 -2.45
CA ALA A 62 24.73 -11.70 -1.24
C ALA A 62 26.18 -11.37 -0.80
N GLU A 63 26.83 -10.41 -1.48
CA GLU A 63 28.28 -10.22 -1.39
C GLU A 63 28.77 -9.82 0.01
N GLN A 64 27.99 -9.05 0.77
CA GLN A 64 28.43 -8.55 2.08
C GLN A 64 28.60 -9.68 3.10
N VAL A 65 27.77 -10.73 3.04
CA VAL A 65 27.85 -11.89 3.95
C VAL A 65 28.96 -12.85 3.50
N LEU A 66 29.13 -13.00 2.18
CA LEU A 66 30.08 -13.95 1.60
C LEU A 66 31.54 -13.47 1.70
N LYS A 67 31.81 -12.16 1.66
CA LYS A 67 33.18 -11.61 1.81
C LYS A 67 33.79 -11.84 3.20
N ALA A 68 32.96 -12.06 4.23
CA ALA A 68 33.42 -12.32 5.59
C ALA A 68 33.74 -13.81 5.85
N ALA A 69 33.31 -14.71 4.97
CA ALA A 69 33.43 -16.15 5.18
C ALA A 69 34.45 -16.73 4.18
N LYS A 70 35.51 -17.38 4.67
CA LYS A 70 36.50 -18.11 3.85
C LYS A 70 35.87 -19.41 3.32
N VAL A 71 34.89 -19.32 2.44
CA VAL A 71 34.11 -20.48 1.93
C VAL A 71 34.51 -20.82 0.50
N SER A 72 34.32 -22.08 0.13
CA SER A 72 34.61 -22.56 -1.22
C SER A 72 33.67 -21.93 -2.26
N ALA A 73 34.12 -21.80 -3.52
CA ALA A 73 33.29 -21.29 -4.60
C ALA A 73 31.99 -22.10 -4.82
N LYS A 74 32.04 -23.41 -4.52
CA LYS A 74 30.88 -24.31 -4.60
C LYS A 74 29.83 -23.96 -3.56
N ASP A 75 30.24 -23.70 -2.32
CA ASP A 75 29.33 -23.34 -1.23
C ASP A 75 28.75 -21.93 -1.44
N VAL A 76 29.55 -21.00 -1.98
CA VAL A 76 29.10 -19.67 -2.39
C VAL A 76 27.99 -19.78 -3.46
N PHE A 77 28.17 -20.64 -4.46
CA PHE A 77 27.17 -20.85 -5.50
C PHE A 77 25.89 -21.48 -4.96
N ALA A 78 26.00 -22.53 -4.13
CA ALA A 78 24.86 -23.17 -3.47
C ALA A 78 24.07 -22.16 -2.60
N PHE A 79 24.77 -21.35 -1.82
CA PHE A 79 24.15 -20.30 -1.00
C PHE A 79 23.42 -19.25 -1.84
N ARG A 80 23.98 -18.84 -2.99
CA ARG A 80 23.31 -17.90 -3.92
C ARG A 80 22.02 -18.51 -4.49
N MET A 81 22.05 -19.80 -4.84
CA MET A 81 20.85 -20.53 -5.30
C MET A 81 19.78 -20.61 -4.22
N ASP A 82 20.17 -20.88 -2.97
CA ASP A 82 19.24 -20.94 -1.85
C ASP A 82 18.67 -19.56 -1.48
N CYS A 83 19.50 -18.52 -1.50
CA CYS A 83 19.06 -17.12 -1.36
C CYS A 83 18.04 -16.76 -2.43
N LYS A 84 18.30 -17.10 -3.70
CA LYS A 84 17.37 -16.87 -4.80
C LYS A 84 16.05 -17.60 -4.56
N ARG A 85 16.09 -18.87 -4.19
CA ARG A 85 14.89 -19.68 -3.89
C ARG A 85 14.08 -19.09 -2.74
N PHE A 86 14.75 -18.62 -1.70
CA PHE A 86 14.13 -17.93 -0.57
C PHE A 86 13.46 -16.63 -1.00
N LEU A 87 14.15 -15.77 -1.78
CA LEU A 87 13.61 -14.51 -2.28
C LEU A 87 12.37 -14.73 -3.16
N VAL A 88 12.43 -15.70 -4.07
CA VAL A 88 11.29 -16.08 -4.94
C VAL A 88 10.12 -16.55 -4.09
N SER A 89 10.35 -17.50 -3.18
CA SER A 89 9.29 -18.08 -2.34
C SER A 89 8.64 -17.05 -1.40
N THR A 90 9.45 -16.16 -0.83
CA THR A 90 8.99 -15.09 0.05
C THR A 90 8.19 -14.06 -0.73
N THR A 91 8.70 -13.62 -1.89
CA THR A 91 8.02 -12.64 -2.74
C THR A 91 6.68 -13.19 -3.24
N LYS A 92 6.63 -14.47 -3.65
CA LYS A 92 5.39 -15.14 -4.03
C LYS A 92 4.34 -15.10 -2.91
N LYS A 93 4.73 -15.47 -1.68
CA LYS A 93 3.83 -15.41 -0.52
C LYS A 93 3.37 -13.98 -0.19
N ILE A 94 4.27 -12.99 -0.30
CA ILE A 94 3.93 -11.58 -0.10
C ILE A 94 2.89 -11.11 -1.13
N LEU A 95 3.05 -11.47 -2.40
CA LEU A 95 2.10 -11.14 -3.46
C LEU A 95 0.73 -11.81 -3.22
N GLU A 96 0.72 -13.10 -2.90
CA GLU A 96 -0.50 -13.88 -2.62
C GLU A 96 -1.30 -13.34 -1.42
N LYS A 97 -0.61 -12.89 -0.36
CA LYS A 97 -1.22 -12.38 0.86
C LYS A 97 -1.32 -10.85 0.90
N SER A 98 -0.97 -10.18 -0.20
CA SER A 98 -0.92 -8.72 -0.22
C SER A 98 -2.31 -8.12 -0.04
N PRO A 99 -2.49 -7.11 0.83
CA PRO A 99 -3.74 -6.36 0.89
C PRO A 99 -4.01 -5.56 -0.40
N LEU A 100 -3.01 -5.44 -1.30
CA LEU A 100 -3.19 -4.87 -2.63
C LEU A 100 -4.09 -5.71 -3.54
N THR A 101 -4.38 -6.96 -3.19
CA THR A 101 -5.38 -7.78 -3.90
C THR A 101 -6.76 -7.15 -3.80
N TYR A 102 -7.11 -6.58 -2.64
CA TYR A 102 -8.37 -5.89 -2.41
C TYR A 102 -8.44 -4.59 -3.22
N HIS A 103 -9.52 -4.46 -4.00
CA HIS A 103 -9.73 -3.29 -4.84
C HIS A 103 -9.92 -2.01 -4.02
N LEU A 104 -10.60 -2.08 -2.87
CA LEU A 104 -10.76 -0.94 -1.96
C LEU A 104 -9.40 -0.36 -1.54
N VAL A 105 -8.47 -1.19 -1.04
CA VAL A 105 -7.12 -0.77 -0.61
C VAL A 105 -6.35 -0.07 -1.74
N ARG A 106 -6.47 -0.58 -2.98
CA ARG A 106 -5.83 0.03 -4.15
C ARG A 106 -6.41 1.38 -4.55
N ASN A 107 -7.66 1.65 -4.20
CA ASN A 107 -8.33 2.90 -4.56
C ASN A 107 -8.34 3.91 -3.41
N LEU A 108 -8.19 3.48 -2.15
CA LEU A 108 -8.01 4.39 -1.00
C LEU A 108 -6.81 5.32 -1.16
N SER A 109 -5.82 4.96 -1.98
CA SER A 109 -4.73 5.89 -2.35
C SER A 109 -5.20 7.14 -3.09
N SER A 110 -6.46 7.22 -3.53
CA SER A 110 -7.03 8.45 -4.07
C SER A 110 -7.04 9.58 -3.04
N LEU A 111 -7.06 9.25 -1.74
CA LEU A 111 -7.00 10.22 -0.65
C LEU A 111 -5.56 10.46 -0.14
N ASP A 112 -4.53 10.04 -0.89
CA ASP A 112 -3.16 10.50 -0.63
C ASP A 112 -3.00 11.89 -1.28
N SER A 113 -2.84 12.94 -0.45
CA SER A 113 -2.68 14.33 -0.90
C SER A 113 -1.60 14.50 -1.98
N ARG A 114 -0.53 13.70 -1.94
CA ARG A 114 0.55 13.74 -2.95
C ARG A 114 0.09 13.18 -4.30
N GLN A 115 -0.76 12.15 -4.28
CA GLN A 115 -1.35 11.57 -5.48
C GLN A 115 -2.43 12.50 -6.05
N MET A 116 -3.26 13.09 -5.18
CA MET A 116 -4.26 14.08 -5.57
C MET A 116 -3.62 15.27 -6.32
N ALA A 117 -2.47 15.75 -5.82
CA ALA A 117 -1.76 16.87 -6.44
C ALA A 117 -1.04 16.54 -7.76
N SER A 118 -0.60 15.29 -7.93
CA SER A 118 0.21 14.86 -9.08
C SER A 118 -0.62 14.22 -10.20
N LYS A 119 -1.65 13.45 -9.85
CA LYS A 119 -2.51 12.69 -10.77
C LYS A 119 -3.98 12.79 -10.35
N PRO A 120 -4.61 13.97 -10.51
CA PRO A 120 -5.98 14.20 -10.05
C PRO A 120 -7.00 13.29 -10.75
N ASP A 121 -6.85 13.03 -12.06
CA ASP A 121 -7.78 12.19 -12.83
C ASP A 121 -7.78 10.73 -12.35
N ASP A 122 -6.59 10.16 -12.09
CA ASP A 122 -6.44 8.82 -11.52
C ASP A 122 -7.06 8.74 -10.12
N CYS A 123 -6.90 9.80 -9.31
CA CYS A 123 -7.47 9.88 -7.98
C CYS A 123 -9.00 10.01 -8.03
N LEU A 124 -9.55 10.76 -8.98
CA LEU A 124 -10.99 10.86 -9.20
C LEU A 124 -11.59 9.49 -9.60
N ALA A 125 -10.96 8.80 -10.56
CA ALA A 125 -11.39 7.46 -10.96
C ALA A 125 -11.26 6.44 -9.82
N GLY A 126 -10.22 6.56 -8.99
CA GLY A 126 -10.04 5.75 -7.78
C GLY A 126 -11.13 6.03 -6.74
N PHE A 127 -11.40 7.30 -6.46
CA PHE A 127 -12.38 7.69 -5.45
C PHE A 127 -13.80 7.27 -5.82
N ARG A 128 -14.19 7.35 -7.10
CA ARG A 128 -15.46 6.78 -7.59
C ARG A 128 -15.64 5.31 -7.19
N LYS A 129 -14.58 4.51 -7.37
CA LYS A 129 -14.59 3.08 -6.98
C LYS A 129 -14.70 2.89 -5.46
N VAL A 130 -14.15 3.80 -4.66
CA VAL A 130 -14.32 3.79 -3.19
C VAL A 130 -15.77 4.08 -2.84
N LEU A 131 -16.40 5.07 -3.48
CA LEU A 131 -17.82 5.38 -3.25
C LEU A 131 -18.73 4.22 -3.64
N ASP A 132 -18.49 3.59 -4.80
CA ASP A 132 -19.26 2.42 -5.23
C ASP A 132 -19.13 1.26 -4.23
N ALA A 133 -17.93 1.05 -3.66
CA ALA A 133 -17.73 0.06 -2.61
C ALA A 133 -18.47 0.41 -1.30
N LEU A 134 -18.57 1.70 -0.94
CA LEU A 134 -19.33 2.15 0.23
C LEU A 134 -20.84 2.01 0.02
N ILE A 135 -21.34 2.30 -1.18
CA ILE A 135 -22.74 2.14 -1.58
C ILE A 135 -23.11 0.65 -1.54
N ALA A 136 -22.26 -0.23 -2.08
CA ALA A 136 -22.50 -1.68 -2.07
C ALA A 136 -22.65 -2.27 -0.66
N VAL A 137 -22.02 -1.65 0.35
CA VAL A 137 -22.10 -2.06 1.77
C VAL A 137 -23.19 -1.27 2.53
N GLY A 138 -23.96 -0.42 1.84
CA GLY A 138 -25.04 0.38 2.43
C GLY A 138 -24.56 1.47 3.39
N ARG A 139 -23.28 1.90 3.26
CA ARG A 139 -22.69 2.94 4.12
C ARG A 139 -22.83 4.35 3.55
N LEU A 140 -23.24 4.47 2.29
CA LEU A 140 -23.49 5.73 1.58
C LEU A 140 -24.72 5.55 0.68
N GLY A 141 -25.60 6.56 0.60
CA GLY A 141 -26.72 6.53 -0.34
C GLY A 141 -26.29 6.84 -1.77
N GLU A 142 -26.94 6.24 -2.77
CA GLU A 142 -26.65 6.51 -4.19
C GLU A 142 -26.82 7.99 -4.55
N HIS A 143 -27.83 8.65 -3.96
CA HIS A 143 -28.09 10.08 -4.13
C HIS A 143 -26.92 10.96 -3.65
N GLU A 144 -26.17 10.53 -2.64
CA GLU A 144 -25.04 11.32 -2.10
C GLU A 144 -23.78 11.21 -2.95
N ARG A 145 -23.72 10.22 -3.87
CA ARG A 145 -22.54 9.96 -4.71
C ARG A 145 -22.15 11.20 -5.53
N ASP A 146 -23.11 11.79 -6.23
CA ASP A 146 -22.83 12.86 -7.19
C ASP A 146 -22.43 14.15 -6.47
N SER A 147 -23.05 14.45 -5.32
CA SER A 147 -22.66 15.56 -4.45
C SER A 147 -21.22 15.38 -3.96
N VAL A 148 -20.88 14.20 -3.43
CA VAL A 148 -19.52 13.91 -2.93
C VAL A 148 -18.48 13.97 -4.05
N LEU A 149 -18.81 13.51 -5.26
CA LEU A 149 -17.91 13.57 -6.41
C LEU A 149 -17.70 15.00 -6.91
N GLY A 150 -18.74 15.84 -6.88
CA GLY A 150 -18.63 17.26 -7.20
C GLY A 150 -17.67 17.95 -6.25
N GLU A 151 -17.90 17.83 -4.94
CA GLU A 151 -17.06 18.41 -3.89
C GLU A 151 -15.61 17.91 -3.98
N TYR A 152 -15.41 16.61 -4.25
CA TYR A 152 -14.06 16.07 -4.42
C TYR A 152 -13.34 16.61 -5.66
N THR A 153 -14.06 16.82 -6.76
CA THR A 153 -13.49 17.38 -7.99
C THR A 153 -13.07 18.83 -7.78
N GLU A 154 -13.90 19.62 -7.09
CA GLU A 154 -13.57 21.00 -6.71
C GLU A 154 -12.33 21.04 -5.80
N LEU A 155 -12.26 20.15 -4.80
CA LEU A 155 -11.10 20.03 -3.91
C LEU A 155 -9.79 19.80 -4.68
N LEU A 156 -9.82 18.94 -5.70
CA LEU A 156 -8.65 18.63 -6.54
C LEU A 156 -8.16 19.84 -7.36
N GLN A 157 -9.05 20.76 -7.73
CA GLN A 157 -8.71 21.96 -8.49
C GLN A 157 -8.31 23.11 -7.57
N GLU A 158 -9.17 23.48 -6.64
CA GLU A 158 -9.03 24.69 -5.81
C GLU A 158 -7.95 24.55 -4.73
N LYS A 159 -7.78 23.36 -4.15
CA LYS A 159 -6.82 23.12 -3.06
C LYS A 159 -5.53 22.43 -3.49
N LYS A 160 -5.23 22.42 -4.80
CA LYS A 160 -4.03 21.76 -5.36
C LYS A 160 -2.72 22.22 -4.71
N HIS A 161 -2.62 23.49 -4.35
CA HIS A 161 -1.44 24.04 -3.67
C HIS A 161 -1.28 23.46 -2.25
N ASN A 162 -2.35 23.45 -1.45
CA ASN A 162 -2.36 22.87 -0.11
C ASN A 162 -2.06 21.36 -0.14
N LEU A 163 -2.57 20.64 -1.15
CA LEU A 163 -2.31 19.21 -1.34
C LEU A 163 -0.81 18.92 -1.62
N ARG A 164 -0.10 19.84 -2.29
CA ARG A 164 1.35 19.71 -2.53
C ARG A 164 2.20 19.98 -1.29
N GLN A 165 1.71 20.84 -0.40
CA GLN A 165 2.42 21.21 0.83
C GLN A 165 2.27 20.18 1.94
N PHE A 166 1.39 19.18 1.77
CA PHE A 166 1.23 18.11 2.73
C PHE A 166 2.51 17.29 2.89
N ASP A 167 3.02 17.25 4.13
CA ASP A 167 4.12 16.37 4.53
C ASP A 167 3.62 15.37 5.58
N LYS A 168 3.76 14.09 5.24
CA LYS A 168 3.34 12.95 6.08
C LYS A 168 4.12 12.83 7.38
N HIS A 169 5.29 13.47 7.47
CA HIS A 169 6.16 13.40 8.65
C HIS A 169 5.79 14.45 9.70
N THR A 170 5.20 15.56 9.28
CA THR A 170 4.85 16.69 10.15
C THR A 170 3.38 16.70 10.55
N LEU A 171 2.47 16.30 9.66
CA LEU A 171 1.01 16.39 9.91
C LEU A 171 0.31 15.05 9.67
N GLY A 172 -0.61 14.68 10.58
CA GLY A 172 -1.51 13.56 10.37
C GLY A 172 -2.46 13.81 9.18
N LEU A 173 -2.84 12.79 8.43
CA LEU A 173 -3.78 12.96 7.31
C LEU A 173 -5.18 13.35 7.82
N ASP A 174 -5.55 12.88 9.00
CA ASP A 174 -6.73 13.26 9.76
C ASP A 174 -6.71 14.74 10.16
N GLU A 175 -5.61 15.22 10.72
CA GLU A 175 -5.42 16.64 11.07
C GLU A 175 -5.45 17.52 9.82
N PHE A 176 -4.77 17.09 8.75
CA PHE A 176 -4.76 17.79 7.47
C PHE A 176 -6.15 17.96 6.87
N TYR A 177 -6.94 16.88 6.78
CA TYR A 177 -8.30 16.99 6.24
C TYR A 177 -9.23 17.75 7.18
N LEU A 178 -9.02 17.69 8.50
CA LEU A 178 -9.76 18.50 9.45
C LEU A 178 -9.51 19.99 9.20
N GLU A 179 -8.26 20.42 9.04
CA GLU A 179 -7.93 21.82 8.74
C GLU A 179 -8.43 22.25 7.36
N LEU A 180 -8.34 21.36 6.36
CA LEU A 180 -8.67 21.67 4.97
C LEU A 180 -10.19 21.75 4.72
N LEU A 181 -10.99 20.90 5.40
CA LEU A 181 -12.40 20.71 5.08
C LEU A 181 -13.37 21.17 6.17
N LYS A 182 -12.96 21.22 7.46
CA LYS A 182 -13.89 21.54 8.55
C LYS A 182 -14.40 22.99 8.49
N SER A 183 -13.59 23.89 7.95
CA SER A 183 -13.90 25.33 7.91
C SER A 183 -14.80 25.73 6.74
N ASP A 184 -14.98 24.85 5.76
CA ASP A 184 -15.68 25.16 4.52
C ASP A 184 -16.92 24.28 4.35
N LEU A 185 -18.09 24.90 4.43
CA LEU A 185 -19.39 24.23 4.32
C LEU A 185 -19.60 23.59 2.94
N SER A 186 -18.83 24.01 1.94
CA SER A 186 -18.91 23.49 0.57
C SER A 186 -18.47 22.02 0.46
N TYR A 187 -17.74 21.48 1.45
CA TYR A 187 -17.23 20.10 1.44
C TYR A 187 -17.89 19.19 2.49
N MET A 188 -19.11 19.50 2.93
CA MET A 188 -19.75 18.77 4.02
C MET A 188 -20.03 17.30 3.70
N HIS A 189 -20.42 16.96 2.46
CA HIS A 189 -20.70 15.56 2.11
C HIS A 189 -19.40 14.77 2.00
N LEU A 190 -18.37 15.37 1.39
CA LEU A 190 -17.05 14.80 1.27
C LEU A 190 -16.41 14.57 2.64
N TRP A 191 -16.54 15.52 3.57
CA TRP A 191 -16.00 15.38 4.92
C TRP A 191 -16.64 14.21 5.67
N LYS A 192 -17.95 13.99 5.53
CA LYS A 192 -18.63 12.81 6.13
C LYS A 192 -18.02 11.50 5.64
N VAL A 193 -17.77 11.38 4.34
CA VAL A 193 -17.18 10.18 3.73
C VAL A 193 -15.72 10.00 4.15
N ILE A 194 -14.91 11.07 4.11
CA ILE A 194 -13.50 11.02 4.54
C ILE A 194 -13.43 10.63 6.02
N ARG A 195 -14.26 11.23 6.88
CA ARG A 195 -14.34 10.88 8.30
C ARG A 195 -14.68 9.41 8.52
N LEU A 196 -15.65 8.86 7.77
CA LEU A 196 -15.98 7.44 7.82
C LEU A 196 -14.77 6.57 7.46
N LEU A 197 -14.07 6.90 6.37
CA LEU A 197 -12.88 6.16 5.93
C LEU A 197 -11.71 6.26 6.92
N LEU A 198 -11.50 7.43 7.53
CA LEU A 198 -10.52 7.62 8.59
C LEU A 198 -10.84 6.74 9.80
N ILE A 199 -12.09 6.73 10.27
CA ILE A 199 -12.52 5.89 11.40
C ILE A 199 -12.32 4.41 11.09
N LEU A 200 -12.68 3.95 9.89
CA LEU A 200 -12.47 2.56 9.48
C LEU A 200 -10.98 2.18 9.47
N SER A 201 -10.10 3.11 9.07
CA SER A 201 -8.65 2.94 9.13
C SER A 201 -8.13 2.77 10.56
N HIS A 202 -8.62 3.57 11.51
CA HIS A 202 -8.26 3.46 12.94
C HIS A 202 -8.81 2.20 13.61
N GLY A 203 -10.03 1.77 13.22
CA GLY A 203 -10.69 0.59 13.81
C GLY A 203 -9.91 -0.70 13.61
N CYS A 204 -9.24 -0.88 12.47
CA CYS A 204 -8.39 -2.04 12.21
C CYS A 204 -7.12 -2.08 13.06
N ALA A 205 -6.50 -0.92 13.34
CA ALA A 205 -5.27 -0.85 14.14
C ALA A 205 -5.48 -1.33 15.59
N THR A 206 -6.69 -1.15 16.13
CA THR A 206 -7.01 -1.56 17.51
C THR A 206 -7.30 -3.06 17.62
N VAL A 207 -7.89 -3.67 16.59
CA VAL A 207 -8.19 -5.11 16.55
C VAL A 207 -6.89 -5.93 16.40
N GLU A 208 -5.93 -5.46 15.60
CA GLU A 208 -4.63 -6.11 15.44
C GLU A 208 -3.78 -6.06 16.72
N LYS A 209 -3.87 -4.97 17.50
CA LYS A 209 -3.22 -4.86 18.83
C LYS A 209 -3.74 -5.90 19.82
N ARG A 210 -5.02 -6.31 19.73
CA ARG A 210 -5.59 -7.36 20.59
C ARG A 210 -5.21 -8.77 20.13
N LEU A 211 -5.05 -8.99 18.82
CA LEU A 211 -4.61 -10.27 18.25
C LEU A 211 -3.11 -10.55 18.47
N GLN A 212 -2.27 -9.52 18.48
CA GLN A 212 -0.83 -9.66 18.79
C GLN A 212 -0.54 -9.77 20.30
N ARG A 213 -1.55 -9.54 21.14
CA ARG A 213 -1.53 -9.78 22.58
C ARG A 213 -2.26 -11.08 22.93
N GLN A 214 -1.88 -12.20 22.32
CA GLN A 214 -2.07 -13.47 23.02
C GLN A 214 -1.03 -13.56 24.15
N PRO A 215 -1.44 -13.78 25.40
CA PRO A 215 -0.49 -14.01 26.49
C PRO A 215 0.29 -15.31 26.23
N PRO A 216 1.62 -15.34 26.45
CA PRO A 216 2.36 -16.58 26.47
C PRO A 216 1.98 -17.34 27.74
N GLY A 217 1.08 -18.32 27.61
CA GLY A 217 0.77 -19.21 28.72
C GLY A 217 -0.64 -19.77 28.70
N LEU A 218 -0.88 -20.78 27.87
CA LEU A 218 -1.72 -21.92 28.24
C LEU A 218 -1.31 -23.11 27.38
N CYS A 219 -0.11 -23.60 27.68
CA CYS A 219 0.26 -24.97 27.35
C CYS A 219 -0.63 -25.89 28.19
N ARG A 220 -1.34 -26.81 27.51
CA ARG A 220 -2.10 -27.91 28.12
C ARG A 220 -1.33 -28.56 29.27
N LYS A 221 -2.00 -28.78 30.40
CA LYS A 221 -1.79 -29.98 31.22
C LYS A 221 -3.15 -30.56 31.61
N ARG A 222 -3.35 -31.78 31.10
CA ARG A 222 -4.24 -32.87 31.52
C ARG A 222 -5.64 -32.52 32.02
#